data_AF-A0A7D7R3J4-F1
#
_entry.id   AF-A0A7D7R3J4-F1
#
_cell.length_a   1.000
_cell.length_b   1.000
_cell.length_c   1.000
_cell.angle_alpha   90.00
_cell.angle_beta   90.00
_cell.angle_gamma   90.00
#
_symmetry.space_group_name_H-M   'P 1'
#
loop_
_entity.id
_entity.type
_entity.pdbx_description
1 polymer ?
#
loop_
_entity_poly.entity_id
_entity_poly.type
_entity_poly.pdbx_seq_one_letter_code
_entity_poly.pdbx_strand_id
1 'polypeptide(L)'
;MNWPAGIDATEIVVALGLLVVAVWIWPQPRWNLYRVIDPPPGPDRSPRWLGAGPPREDPFAVASAFDLFAVCLRAGLPVGTAASVVADRAPASLAGPLTRVADLLQLGADPDTAWSALLADSDTKGASSVDHLESLGAMARRTARAGSSLAGGLAELAEDVRRRAHDDSLAAAERAGVAISGPLGLCFLPAFICLGIVPVVVGLASTVLGSV
;
A
#
# COMPACT_ATOMS: atom_id res chain seq x y z
N MET A 1 -59.84 -21.65 25.04
CA MET A 1 -58.64 -22.48 24.86
C MET A 1 -58.30 -22.45 23.37
N ASN A 2 -57.75 -21.34 22.88
CA ASN A 2 -57.43 -21.16 21.45
C ASN A 2 -55.92 -21.16 21.30
N TRP A 3 -55.37 -22.22 20.72
CA TRP A 3 -54.00 -22.26 20.21
C TRP A 3 -54.04 -21.90 18.72
N PRO A 4 -53.26 -20.92 18.23
CA PRO A 4 -53.45 -20.36 16.91
C PRO A 4 -52.69 -21.11 15.80
N ALA A 5 -53.30 -21.03 14.62
CA ALA A 5 -52.72 -20.98 13.27
C ALA A 5 -51.70 -22.07 12.87
N GLY A 6 -52.10 -22.89 11.90
CA GLY A 6 -51.21 -23.78 11.16
C GLY A 6 -50.12 -22.97 10.44
N ILE A 7 -48.90 -23.47 10.53
CA ILE A 7 -47.73 -22.89 9.87
C ILE A 7 -47.91 -23.13 8.37
N ASP A 8 -48.04 -22.05 7.59
CA ASP A 8 -48.19 -22.13 6.13
C ASP A 8 -46.89 -22.66 5.49
N ALA A 9 -47.02 -23.48 4.44
CA ALA A 9 -45.89 -24.12 3.76
C ALA A 9 -44.81 -23.12 3.29
N THR A 10 -45.21 -21.89 3.02
CA THR A 10 -44.33 -20.75 2.71
C THR A 10 -43.41 -20.37 3.86
N GLU A 11 -43.89 -20.39 5.12
CA GLU A 11 -43.04 -20.10 6.28
C GLU A 11 -41.98 -21.17 6.50
N ILE A 12 -42.33 -22.44 6.24
CA ILE A 12 -41.39 -23.57 6.35
C ILE A 12 -40.28 -23.44 5.31
N VAL A 13 -40.62 -23.10 4.07
CA VAL A 13 -39.62 -22.92 2.99
C VAL A 13 -38.69 -21.74 3.29
N VAL A 14 -39.23 -20.65 3.84
CA VAL A 14 -38.43 -19.47 4.24
C VAL A 14 -37.49 -19.82 5.41
N ALA A 15 -37.99 -20.51 6.43
CA ALA A 15 -37.16 -20.93 7.58
C ALA A 15 -36.04 -21.89 7.17
N LEU A 16 -36.32 -22.84 6.27
CA LEU A 16 -35.35 -23.82 5.79
C LEU A 16 -34.28 -23.16 4.90
N GLY A 17 -34.69 -22.18 4.08
CA GLY A 17 -33.77 -21.36 3.30
C GLY A 17 -32.81 -20.54 4.17
N LEU A 18 -33.32 -19.92 5.24
CA LEU A 18 -32.50 -19.14 6.19
C LEU A 18 -31.48 -20.01 6.93
N LEU A 19 -31.86 -21.25 7.29
CA LEU A 19 -30.97 -22.20 7.97
C LEU A 19 -29.81 -22.65 7.08
N VAL A 20 -30.06 -22.93 5.79
CA VAL A 20 -29.01 -23.32 4.84
C VAL A 20 -28.01 -22.19 4.61
N VAL A 21 -28.50 -20.96 4.48
CA VAL A 21 -27.64 -19.77 4.32
C VAL A 21 -26.81 -19.52 5.59
N ALA A 22 -27.39 -19.68 6.78
CA ALA A 22 -26.68 -19.53 8.05
C ALA A 22 -25.55 -20.57 8.20
N VAL A 23 -25.77 -21.81 7.78
CA VAL A 23 -24.74 -22.87 7.79
C VAL A 23 -23.65 -22.61 6.75
N TRP A 24 -24.00 -22.03 5.60
CA TRP A 24 -23.04 -21.71 4.54
C TRP A 24 -22.12 -20.53 4.91
N ILE A 25 -22.63 -19.57 5.69
CA ILE A 25 -21.88 -18.40 6.19
C ILE A 25 -21.05 -18.74 7.43
N TRP A 26 -21.29 -19.90 8.07
CA TRP A 26 -20.59 -20.24 9.31
C TRP A 26 -19.08 -20.46 9.06
N PRO A 27 -18.20 -19.66 9.70
CA PRO A 27 -16.77 -19.74 9.47
C PRO A 27 -16.23 -21.07 10.01
N GLN A 28 -15.42 -21.76 9.19
CA GLN A 28 -14.95 -23.10 9.51
C GLN A 28 -14.07 -23.14 10.78
N PRO A 29 -14.22 -24.17 11.64
CA PRO A 29 -13.68 -24.23 13.02
C PRO A 29 -12.15 -24.35 13.14
N ARG A 30 -11.41 -24.12 12.05
CA ARG A 30 -9.94 -24.26 11.95
C ARG A 30 -9.19 -23.16 12.71
N TRP A 31 -9.89 -22.11 13.15
CA TRP A 31 -9.27 -20.94 13.77
C TRP A 31 -8.79 -21.21 15.21
N ASN A 32 -9.41 -22.16 15.91
CA ASN A 32 -9.04 -22.50 17.28
C ASN A 32 -7.72 -23.28 17.39
N LEU A 33 -7.21 -23.87 16.30
CA LEU A 33 -5.94 -24.61 16.34
C LEU A 33 -4.70 -23.69 16.35
N TYR A 34 -4.80 -22.45 15.87
CA TYR A 34 -3.66 -21.52 15.78
C TYR A 34 -3.33 -20.80 17.09
N ARG A 35 -4.09 -21.04 18.16
CA ARG A 35 -3.79 -20.49 19.50
C ARG A 35 -2.80 -21.32 20.32
N VAL A 36 -2.52 -22.57 19.91
CA VAL A 36 -1.79 -23.55 20.73
C VAL A 36 -0.45 -23.96 20.09
N ILE A 37 -0.24 -23.67 18.81
CA ILE A 37 0.98 -24.00 18.08
C ILE A 37 1.41 -22.74 17.35
N ASP A 38 2.56 -22.17 17.74
CA ASP A 38 3.21 -21.15 16.93
C ASP A 38 3.55 -21.79 15.58
N PRO A 39 3.00 -21.27 14.46
CA PRO A 39 3.31 -21.83 13.16
C PRO A 39 4.81 -21.67 12.90
N PRO A 40 5.49 -22.68 12.32
CA PRO A 40 6.85 -22.50 11.82
C PRO A 40 6.86 -21.29 10.88
N PRO A 41 7.95 -20.49 10.81
CA PRO A 41 8.03 -19.34 9.91
C PRO A 41 7.66 -19.82 8.51
N GLY A 42 6.46 -19.43 8.08
CA GLY A 42 5.92 -19.92 6.82
C GLY A 42 6.85 -19.45 5.70
N PRO A 43 7.12 -20.28 4.68
CA PRO A 43 7.67 -19.72 3.44
C PRO A 43 6.75 -18.56 3.03
N ASP A 44 7.31 -17.45 2.57
CA ASP A 44 6.54 -16.32 2.02
C ASP A 44 5.52 -16.86 1.01
N ARG A 45 4.30 -17.04 1.53
CA ARG A 45 3.12 -17.40 0.80
C ARG A 45 2.19 -16.22 0.93
N SER A 46 2.70 -15.06 0.54
CA SER A 46 1.82 -14.06 -0.01
C SER A 46 1.06 -14.70 -1.18
N PRO A 47 -0.27 -14.87 -1.08
CA PRO A 47 -1.04 -15.57 -2.10
C PRO A 47 -0.81 -14.90 -3.46
N ARG A 48 -0.28 -15.65 -4.43
CA ARG A 48 0.08 -15.13 -5.77
C ARG A 48 -1.08 -14.46 -6.50
N TRP A 49 -2.32 -14.83 -6.18
CA TRP A 49 -3.54 -14.21 -6.74
C TRP A 49 -3.92 -12.87 -6.06
N LEU A 50 -3.34 -12.58 -4.90
CA LEU A 50 -3.40 -11.28 -4.22
C LEU A 50 -2.29 -10.32 -4.70
N GLY A 51 -1.49 -10.73 -5.70
CA GLY A 51 -0.53 -9.83 -6.34
C GLY A 51 0.62 -9.41 -5.44
N ALA A 52 1.32 -10.38 -4.84
CA ALA A 52 2.63 -10.10 -4.27
C ALA A 52 3.61 -9.77 -5.39
N GLY A 53 3.70 -8.47 -5.67
CA GLY A 53 4.82 -7.91 -6.42
C GLY A 53 6.14 -8.19 -5.71
N PRO A 54 7.27 -7.99 -6.40
CA PRO A 54 8.58 -8.03 -5.75
C PRO A 54 8.57 -7.18 -4.47
N PRO A 55 9.34 -7.56 -3.43
CA PRO A 55 9.37 -6.85 -2.16
C PRO A 55 9.55 -5.35 -2.43
N ARG A 56 8.52 -4.58 -2.09
CA ARG A 56 8.56 -3.13 -2.24
C ARG A 56 9.69 -2.61 -1.37
N GLU A 57 10.53 -1.79 -1.97
CA GLU A 57 11.55 -1.04 -1.25
C GLU A 57 10.88 -0.24 -0.12
N ASP A 58 11.42 -0.32 1.09
CA ASP A 58 10.88 0.39 2.25
C ASP A 58 11.16 1.90 2.10
N PRO A 59 10.12 2.75 1.91
CA PRO A 59 10.31 4.19 1.74
C PRO A 59 10.94 4.84 2.97
N PHE A 60 10.68 4.32 4.17
CA PHE A 60 11.23 4.89 5.40
C PHE A 60 12.73 4.62 5.54
N ALA A 61 13.24 3.52 4.98
CA ALA A 61 14.66 3.25 4.89
C ALA A 61 15.37 4.25 3.96
N VAL A 62 14.75 4.58 2.81
CA VAL A 62 15.24 5.62 1.88
C VAL A 62 15.27 6.99 2.55
N ALA A 63 14.16 7.38 3.20
CA ALA A 63 14.08 8.65 3.93
C ALA A 63 15.15 8.74 5.03
N SER A 64 15.35 7.66 5.78
CA SER A 64 16.37 7.59 6.84
C SER A 64 17.80 7.73 6.30
N ALA A 65 18.07 7.20 5.10
CA ALA A 65 19.37 7.37 4.44
C ALA A 65 19.62 8.84 4.05
N PHE A 66 18.61 9.55 3.55
CA PHE A 66 18.71 10.98 3.26
C PHE A 66 18.86 11.83 4.52
N ASP A 67 18.14 11.51 5.59
CA ASP A 67 18.29 12.18 6.89
C ASP A 67 19.70 11.97 7.45
N LEU A 68 20.24 10.75 7.41
CA LEU A 68 21.60 10.44 7.82
C LEU A 68 22.61 11.25 7.01
N PHE A 69 22.43 11.31 5.69
CA PHE A 69 23.31 12.09 4.82
C PHE A 69 23.26 13.58 5.19
N ALA A 70 22.06 14.13 5.40
CA ALA A 70 21.89 15.50 5.82
C ALA A 70 22.56 15.78 7.19
N VAL A 71 22.46 14.84 8.15
CA VAL A 71 23.14 14.91 9.45
C VAL A 71 24.65 14.91 9.28
N CYS A 72 25.21 14.01 8.45
CA CYS A 72 26.65 13.95 8.18
C CYS A 72 27.17 15.29 7.62
N LEU A 73 26.46 15.87 6.65
CA LEU A 73 26.84 17.15 6.06
C LEU A 73 26.75 18.31 7.07
N ARG A 74 25.69 18.34 7.89
CA ARG A 74 25.57 19.35 8.98
C ARG A 74 26.65 19.20 10.04
N ALA A 75 27.14 17.98 10.27
CA ALA A 75 28.28 17.71 11.14
C ALA A 75 29.63 18.13 10.52
N GLY A 76 29.64 18.60 9.27
CA GLY A 76 30.84 19.09 8.58
C GLY A 76 31.62 18.02 7.84
N LEU A 77 31.07 16.82 7.64
CA LEU A 77 31.73 15.79 6.83
C LEU A 77 31.79 16.21 5.36
N PRO A 78 32.93 15.98 4.67
CA PRO A 78 33.01 16.15 3.22
C PRO A 78 31.99 15.25 2.51
N VAL A 79 31.46 15.70 1.37
CA VAL A 79 30.36 15.03 0.65
C VAL A 79 30.70 13.57 0.29
N GLY A 80 31.92 13.30 -0.20
CA GLY A 80 32.35 11.93 -0.53
C GLY A 80 32.43 11.00 0.69
N THR A 81 32.87 11.52 1.85
CA THR A 81 32.93 10.76 3.11
C THR A 81 31.53 10.55 3.71
N ALA A 82 30.68 11.57 3.64
CA ALA A 82 29.29 11.45 4.05
C ALA A 82 28.53 10.42 3.19
N ALA A 83 28.75 10.45 1.86
CA ALA A 83 28.16 9.48 0.94
C ALA A 83 28.60 8.04 1.25
N SER A 84 29.89 7.79 1.55
CA SER A 84 30.36 6.44 1.92
C SER A 84 29.73 5.95 3.22
N VAL A 85 29.66 6.81 4.26
CA VAL A 85 29.03 6.46 5.55
C VAL A 85 27.56 6.11 5.38
N VAL A 86 26.85 6.85 4.54
CA VAL A 86 25.43 6.60 4.26
C VAL A 86 25.27 5.31 3.45
N ALA A 87 26.13 5.06 2.46
CA ALA A 87 26.06 3.87 1.62
C ALA A 87 26.12 2.57 2.46
N ASP A 88 26.93 2.53 3.52
CA ASP A 88 27.04 1.38 4.43
C ASP A 88 25.74 1.03 5.18
N ARG A 89 24.83 2.00 5.31
CA ARG A 89 23.56 1.85 6.05
C ARG A 89 22.32 1.99 5.15
N ALA A 90 22.52 2.31 3.88
CA ALA A 90 21.44 2.58 2.94
C ALA A 90 20.77 1.28 2.46
N PRO A 91 19.49 1.34 2.05
CA PRO A 91 18.86 0.22 1.34
C PRO A 91 19.62 -0.11 0.05
N ALA A 92 19.49 -1.35 -0.44
CA ALA A 92 20.26 -1.87 -1.58
C ALA A 92 20.11 -1.05 -2.88
N SER A 93 18.96 -0.40 -3.04
CA SER A 93 18.67 0.55 -4.11
C SER A 93 19.65 1.73 -4.15
N LEU A 94 20.00 2.27 -2.98
CA LEU A 94 20.86 3.45 -2.78
C LEU A 94 22.31 3.09 -2.48
N ALA A 95 22.57 1.97 -1.80
CA ALA A 95 23.91 1.59 -1.33
C ALA A 95 24.93 1.55 -2.48
N GLY A 96 24.69 0.73 -3.50
CA GLY A 96 25.61 0.60 -4.64
C GLY A 96 25.89 1.92 -5.38
N PRO A 97 24.84 2.67 -5.79
CA PRO A 97 25.02 3.98 -6.43
C PRO A 97 25.77 4.99 -5.55
N LEU A 98 25.46 5.06 -4.25
CA LEU A 98 26.14 5.97 -3.32
C LEU A 98 27.59 5.58 -3.07
N THR A 99 27.91 4.30 -2.97
CA THR A 99 29.31 3.83 -2.91
C THR A 99 30.09 4.30 -4.13
N ARG A 100 29.52 4.15 -5.34
CA ARG A 100 30.19 4.58 -6.57
C ARG A 100 30.40 6.10 -6.61
N VAL A 101 29.41 6.89 -6.20
CA VAL A 101 29.56 8.35 -6.08
C VAL A 101 30.66 8.69 -5.07
N ALA A 102 30.65 8.04 -3.91
CA ALA A 102 31.63 8.27 -2.86
C ALA A 102 33.05 7.99 -3.36
N ASP A 103 33.26 6.85 -4.03
CA ASP A 103 34.55 6.46 -4.59
C ASP A 103 35.04 7.48 -5.63
N LEU A 104 34.17 7.90 -6.56
CA LEU A 104 34.50 8.91 -7.57
C LEU A 104 34.87 10.25 -6.94
N LEU A 105 34.10 10.73 -5.96
CA LEU A 105 34.40 11.98 -5.26
C LEU A 105 35.69 11.90 -4.46
N GLN A 106 35.99 10.75 -3.84
CA GLN A 106 37.25 10.53 -3.10
C GLN A 106 38.47 10.44 -4.03
N LEU A 107 38.28 9.96 -5.27
CA LEU A 107 39.30 10.00 -6.33
C LEU A 107 39.47 11.40 -6.95
N GLY A 108 38.68 12.39 -6.53
CA GLY A 108 38.76 13.75 -7.04
C GLY A 108 38.06 13.94 -8.40
N ALA A 109 37.15 13.05 -8.78
CA ALA A 109 36.34 13.24 -9.97
C ALA A 109 35.50 14.51 -9.87
N ASP A 110 35.22 15.11 -11.03
CA ASP A 110 34.30 16.24 -11.12
C ASP A 110 32.93 15.87 -10.51
N PRO A 111 32.34 16.72 -9.64
CA PRO A 111 31.07 16.40 -8.98
C PRO A 111 29.92 16.11 -9.95
N ASP A 112 29.81 16.82 -11.08
CA ASP A 112 28.74 16.56 -12.04
C ASP A 112 28.88 15.16 -12.64
N THR A 113 30.12 14.78 -12.96
CA THR A 113 30.45 13.43 -13.42
C THR A 113 30.15 12.37 -12.36
N ALA A 114 30.58 12.59 -11.11
CA ALA A 114 30.33 11.65 -10.02
C ALA A 114 28.83 11.41 -9.79
N TRP A 115 28.04 12.48 -9.72
CA TRP A 115 26.58 12.38 -9.48
C TRP A 115 25.80 11.85 -10.67
N SER A 116 26.30 11.97 -11.90
CA SER A 116 25.69 11.32 -13.07
C SER A 116 25.79 9.78 -13.02
N ALA A 117 26.79 9.24 -12.31
CA ALA A 117 26.98 7.80 -12.15
C ALA A 117 25.88 7.12 -11.32
N LEU A 118 25.04 7.90 -10.60
CA LEU A 118 23.88 7.38 -9.86
C LEU A 118 22.89 6.62 -10.76
N LEU A 119 22.77 7.04 -12.01
CA LEU A 119 21.81 6.49 -12.98
C LEU A 119 22.41 5.39 -13.86
N ALA A 120 23.70 5.06 -13.71
CA ALA A 120 24.34 4.07 -14.59
C ALA A 120 23.82 2.63 -14.37
N ASP A 121 23.27 2.32 -13.20
CA ASP A 121 22.74 0.99 -12.85
C ASP A 121 21.20 0.99 -12.67
N SER A 122 20.49 2.04 -13.10
CA SER A 122 19.04 2.17 -12.87
C SER A 122 18.19 1.22 -13.72
N ASP A 123 18.74 0.66 -14.81
CA ASP A 123 18.00 -0.18 -15.76
C ASP A 123 17.47 -1.49 -15.15
N THR A 124 17.95 -1.91 -13.98
CA THR A 124 17.52 -3.14 -13.28
C THR A 124 16.65 -2.87 -12.04
N LYS A 125 16.39 -1.60 -11.70
CA LYS A 125 15.72 -1.21 -10.45
C LYS A 125 14.29 -0.71 -10.71
N GLY A 126 13.40 -0.87 -9.73
CA GLY A 126 12.00 -0.47 -9.85
C GLY A 126 11.84 1.05 -10.05
N ALA A 127 10.75 1.48 -10.70
CA ALA A 127 10.51 2.88 -11.07
C ALA A 127 10.68 3.87 -9.90
N SER A 128 10.17 3.53 -8.70
CA SER A 128 10.29 4.37 -7.51
C SER A 128 11.73 4.61 -7.06
N SER A 129 12.63 3.64 -7.24
CA SER A 129 14.04 3.77 -6.87
C SER A 129 14.77 4.75 -7.80
N VAL A 130 14.37 4.77 -9.08
CA VAL A 130 14.94 5.66 -10.10
C VAL A 130 14.59 7.11 -9.82
N ASP A 131 13.33 7.39 -9.43
CA ASP A 131 12.86 8.75 -9.14
C ASP A 131 13.66 9.44 -8.01
N HIS A 132 13.97 8.71 -6.94
CA HIS A 132 14.74 9.23 -5.81
C HIS A 132 16.21 9.49 -6.17
N LEU A 133 16.83 8.57 -6.93
CA LEU A 133 18.20 8.72 -7.42
C LEU A 133 18.36 9.89 -8.38
N GLU A 134 17.39 10.08 -9.28
CA GLU A 134 17.36 11.22 -10.20
C GLU A 134 17.22 12.55 -9.44
N SER A 135 16.27 12.62 -8.49
CA SER A 135 16.04 13.80 -7.66
C SER A 135 17.29 14.17 -6.85
N LEU A 136 17.94 13.17 -6.24
CA LEU A 136 19.19 13.36 -5.51
C LEU A 136 20.30 13.86 -6.44
N GLY A 137 20.51 13.20 -7.59
CA GLY A 137 21.56 13.58 -8.53
C GLY A 137 21.37 14.99 -9.08
N ALA A 138 20.15 15.35 -9.48
CA ALA A 138 19.83 16.68 -9.97
C ALA A 138 20.06 17.77 -8.91
N MET A 139 19.66 17.51 -7.66
CA MET A 139 19.90 18.38 -6.53
C MET A 139 21.39 18.51 -6.22
N ALA A 140 22.13 17.40 -6.16
CA ALA A 140 23.54 17.38 -5.83
C ALA A 140 24.38 18.15 -6.86
N ARG A 141 24.10 17.98 -8.17
CA ARG A 141 24.72 18.77 -9.25
C ARG A 141 24.45 20.27 -9.09
N ARG A 142 23.20 20.65 -8.77
CA ARG A 142 22.84 22.05 -8.51
C ARG A 142 23.55 22.64 -7.28
N THR A 143 23.84 21.82 -6.27
CA THR A 143 24.30 22.27 -4.93
C THR A 143 25.79 21.99 -4.65
N ALA A 144 26.52 21.37 -5.57
CA ALA A 144 27.90 20.88 -5.41
C ALA A 144 28.91 21.92 -4.89
N ARG A 145 28.59 23.22 -4.96
CA ARG A 145 29.46 24.31 -4.51
C ARG A 145 29.22 24.77 -3.06
N ALA A 146 28.14 24.37 -2.39
CA ALA A 146 27.70 25.03 -1.16
C ALA A 146 27.44 24.14 0.07
N GLY A 147 27.38 22.80 -0.03
CA GLY A 147 27.37 21.85 1.11
C GLY A 147 26.17 21.94 2.09
N SER A 148 25.96 23.10 2.72
CA SER A 148 24.81 23.43 3.57
C SER A 148 23.49 23.47 2.79
N SER A 149 23.53 23.85 1.50
CA SER A 149 22.35 23.78 0.62
C SER A 149 21.93 22.34 0.31
N LEU A 150 22.90 21.42 0.20
CA LEU A 150 22.63 20.00 -0.04
C LEU A 150 22.00 19.33 1.19
N ALA A 151 22.47 19.67 2.40
CA ALA A 151 21.89 19.14 3.64
C ALA A 151 20.41 19.53 3.82
N GLY A 152 20.04 20.76 3.43
CA GLY A 152 18.63 21.21 3.43
C GLY A 152 17.78 20.44 2.43
N GLY A 153 18.27 20.31 1.18
CA GLY A 153 17.55 19.57 0.14
C GLY A 153 17.41 18.07 0.44
N LEU A 154 18.40 17.44 1.07
CA LEU A 154 18.29 16.05 1.52
C LEU A 154 17.21 15.86 2.58
N ALA A 155 17.08 16.79 3.53
CA ALA A 155 16.00 16.75 4.53
C ALA A 155 14.62 16.94 3.87
N GLU A 156 14.53 17.80 2.86
CA GLU A 156 13.31 17.98 2.08
C GLU A 156 12.94 16.72 1.27
N LEU A 157 13.93 16.05 0.66
CA LEU A 157 13.71 14.76 -0.01
C LEU A 157 13.25 13.68 0.96
N ALA A 158 13.85 13.60 2.16
CA ALA A 158 13.43 12.64 3.18
C ALA A 158 11.96 12.85 3.59
N GLU A 159 11.56 14.11 3.75
CA GLU A 159 10.17 14.44 4.05
C GLU A 159 9.23 14.14 2.88
N ASP A 160 9.66 14.41 1.66
CA ASP A 160 8.87 14.11 0.47
C ASP A 160 8.63 12.60 0.28
N VAL A 161 9.65 11.78 0.55
CA VAL A 161 9.53 10.31 0.58
C VAL A 161 8.51 9.88 1.63
N ARG A 162 8.59 10.42 2.86
CA ARG A 162 7.63 10.13 3.93
C ARG A 162 6.21 10.52 3.58
N ARG A 163 6.01 11.71 2.99
CA ARG A 163 4.70 12.20 2.54
C ARG A 163 4.09 11.27 1.49
N ARG A 164 4.85 10.92 0.45
CA ARG A 164 4.40 9.99 -0.60
C ARG A 164 4.01 8.63 -0.03
N ALA A 165 4.80 8.09 0.90
CA ALA A 165 4.48 6.83 1.56
C ALA A 165 3.16 6.92 2.36
N HIS A 166 2.90 8.07 3.00
CA HIS A 166 1.64 8.31 3.70
C HIS A 166 0.45 8.41 2.74
N ASP A 167 0.60 9.18 1.65
CA ASP A 167 -0.42 9.35 0.61
C ASP A 167 -0.77 7.99 -0.04
N ASP A 168 0.22 7.15 -0.33
CA ASP A 168 0.03 5.80 -0.86
C ASP A 168 -0.76 4.91 0.12
N SER A 169 -0.47 5.03 1.42
CA SER A 169 -1.18 4.28 2.46
C SER A 169 -2.63 4.73 2.60
N LEU A 170 -2.89 6.03 2.52
CA LEU A 170 -4.23 6.62 2.58
C LEU A 170 -5.05 6.22 1.35
N ALA A 171 -4.47 6.33 0.15
CA ALA A 171 -5.11 5.90 -1.08
C ALA A 171 -5.42 4.38 -1.07
N ALA A 172 -4.55 3.56 -0.45
CA ALA A 172 -4.83 2.14 -0.27
C ALA A 172 -6.00 1.89 0.70
N ALA A 173 -6.09 2.66 1.80
CA ALA A 173 -7.19 2.57 2.76
C ALA A 173 -8.54 2.98 2.13
N GLU A 174 -8.56 4.04 1.32
CA GLU A 174 -9.75 4.47 0.57
C GLU A 174 -10.23 3.39 -0.40
N ARG A 175 -9.30 2.79 -1.16
CA ARG A 175 -9.61 1.68 -2.07
C ARG A 175 -10.14 0.45 -1.33
N ALA A 176 -9.62 0.17 -0.12
CA ALA A 176 -10.13 -0.90 0.71
C ALA A 176 -11.58 -0.64 1.15
N GLY A 177 -11.93 0.59 1.51
CA GLY A 177 -13.31 0.96 1.85
C GLY A 177 -14.31 0.68 0.71
N VAL A 178 -13.93 1.00 -0.53
CA VAL A 178 -14.74 0.67 -1.72
C VAL A 178 -14.83 -0.85 -1.93
N ALA A 179 -13.70 -1.56 -1.80
CA ALA A 179 -13.67 -3.01 -1.96
C ALA A 179 -14.52 -3.75 -0.91
N ILE A 180 -14.59 -3.22 0.32
CA ILE A 180 -15.39 -3.80 1.42
C ILE A 180 -16.88 -3.46 1.28
N SER A 181 -17.21 -2.25 0.85
CA SER A 181 -18.62 -1.82 0.70
C SER A 181 -19.30 -2.41 -0.55
N GLY A 182 -18.54 -2.69 -1.61
CA GLY A 182 -19.02 -3.32 -2.85
C GLY A 182 -19.91 -4.57 -2.66
N PRO A 183 -19.45 -5.63 -1.96
CA PRO A 183 -20.26 -6.83 -1.73
C PRO A 183 -21.49 -6.55 -0.88
N LEU A 184 -21.43 -5.62 0.07
CA LEU A 184 -22.59 -5.24 0.88
C LEU A 184 -23.68 -4.59 0.01
N GLY A 185 -23.29 -3.70 -0.90
CA GLY A 185 -24.19 -3.10 -1.88
C GLY A 185 -24.80 -4.14 -2.83
N LEU A 186 -23.99 -5.10 -3.30
CA LEU A 186 -24.44 -6.20 -4.15
C LEU A 186 -25.47 -7.10 -3.44
N CYS A 187 -25.30 -7.33 -2.13
CA CYS A 187 -26.26 -8.08 -1.33
C CYS A 187 -27.55 -7.28 -1.03
N PHE A 188 -27.45 -5.96 -0.86
CA PHE A 188 -28.61 -5.12 -0.51
C PHE A 188 -29.55 -4.85 -1.69
N LEU A 189 -29.00 -4.76 -2.90
CA LEU A 189 -29.75 -4.47 -4.12
C LEU A 189 -30.92 -5.46 -4.37
N PRO A 190 -30.73 -6.80 -4.37
CA PRO A 190 -31.84 -7.74 -4.55
C PRO A 190 -32.86 -7.68 -3.40
N ALA A 191 -32.40 -7.50 -2.16
CA ALA A 191 -33.30 -7.36 -1.00
C ALA A 191 -34.21 -6.13 -1.12
N PHE A 192 -33.64 -4.98 -1.54
CA PHE A 192 -34.40 -3.75 -1.76
C PHE A 192 -35.41 -3.88 -2.91
N ILE A 193 -35.07 -4.59 -3.99
CA ILE A 193 -36.00 -4.84 -5.10
C ILE A 193 -37.20 -5.67 -4.62
N CYS A 194 -36.94 -6.80 -3.95
CA CYS A 194 -37.99 -7.72 -3.49
C CYS A 194 -38.88 -7.10 -2.40
N LEU A 195 -38.30 -6.38 -1.45
CA LEU A 195 -39.02 -5.86 -0.29
C LEU A 195 -39.57 -4.44 -0.51
N GLY A 196 -38.92 -3.62 -1.34
CA GLY A 196 -39.28 -2.22 -1.55
C GLY A 196 -40.02 -1.97 -2.86
N ILE A 197 -39.41 -2.31 -4.00
CA ILE A 197 -39.92 -1.90 -5.32
C ILE A 197 -41.11 -2.76 -5.77
N VAL A 198 -40.97 -4.09 -5.69
CA VAL A 198 -41.99 -5.02 -6.20
C VAL A 198 -43.37 -4.78 -5.57
N PRO A 199 -43.52 -4.64 -4.24
CA PRO A 199 -44.84 -4.42 -3.63
C PRO A 199 -45.49 -3.10 -4.06
N VAL A 200 -44.70 -2.03 -4.20
CA VAL A 200 -45.18 -0.71 -4.61
C VAL A 200 -45.67 -0.73 -6.05
N VAL A 201 -44.92 -1.34 -6.97
CA VAL A 201 -45.32 -1.47 -8.38
C VAL A 201 -46.59 -2.30 -8.51
N VAL A 202 -46.71 -3.40 -7.76
CA VAL A 202 -47.92 -4.24 -7.76
C VAL A 202 -49.13 -3.46 -7.27
N GLY A 203 -49.02 -2.72 -6.16
CA GLY A 203 -50.12 -1.91 -5.61
C GLY A 203 -50.56 -0.78 -6.56
N LEU A 204 -49.62 -0.13 -7.24
CA LEU A 204 -49.93 0.88 -8.24
C LEU A 204 -50.60 0.27 -9.48
N ALA A 205 -50.05 -0.84 -10.00
CA ALA A 205 -50.62 -1.55 -11.14
C ALA A 205 -52.04 -2.04 -10.86
N SER A 206 -52.32 -2.58 -9.66
CA SER A 206 -53.67 -2.98 -9.28
C SER A 206 -54.65 -1.81 -9.20
N THR A 207 -54.19 -0.63 -8.79
CA THR A 207 -55.04 0.56 -8.69
C THR A 207 -55.40 1.10 -10.08
N VAL A 208 -54.47 1.08 -11.04
CA VAL A 208 -54.66 1.63 -12.39
C VAL A 208 -55.35 0.63 -13.34
N LEU A 209 -55.02 -0.67 -13.25
CA LEU A 209 -55.68 -1.70 -14.06
C LEU A 209 -57.00 -2.18 -13.46
N GLY A 210 -57.21 -2.03 -12.15
CA GLY A 210 -58.46 -2.38 -11.46
C GLY A 210 -59.54 -1.31 -11.54
N SER A 211 -59.24 -0.15 -12.13
CA SER A 211 -60.19 0.96 -12.33
C SER A 211 -60.76 1.03 -13.76
N VAL A 212 -60.63 -0.04 -14.55
CA VAL A 212 -61.24 -0.21 -15.88
C VAL A 212 -62.33 -1.27 -15.82
#